data_AF-A0A1I2PD14-F1
#
_entry.id   AF-A0A1I2PD14-F1
#
_cell.length_a   1.000
_cell.length_b   1.000
_cell.length_c   1.000
_cell.angle_alpha   90.00
_cell.angle_beta   90.00
_cell.angle_gamma   90.00
#
_symmetry.space_group_name_H-M   'P 1'
#
loop_
_entity.id
_entity.type
_entity.pdbx_description
1 polymer ?
#
loop_
_entity_poly.entity_id
_entity_poly.type
_entity_poly.pdbx_seq_one_letter_code
_entity_poly.pdbx_strand_id
1 'polypeptide(L)'
;MAAANSLAFRLGAELKDADTVVLVFSSATLRVEALNNTGVIDEQLLSKENGDFSCSEGAFVLPIVVDKNADGTGGYRSESRLYLRRALGGALIGEERTSGIGAIFWLVPVGGWQTFWFQWEEI
;
A
#
# COMPACT_ATOMS: atom_id res chain seq x y z
N MET A 1 -16.34 5.50 -3.98
CA MET A 1 -16.07 5.96 -2.59
C MET A 1 -15.25 4.95 -1.77
N ALA A 2 -15.79 3.86 -1.21
CA ALA A 2 -15.01 3.00 -0.29
C ALA A 2 -13.75 2.36 -0.92
N ALA A 3 -13.84 1.94 -2.19
CA ALA A 3 -12.74 1.32 -2.92
C ALA A 3 -11.57 2.30 -3.17
N ALA A 4 -11.84 3.51 -3.65
CA ALA A 4 -10.82 4.54 -3.88
C ALA A 4 -10.13 4.97 -2.58
N ASN A 5 -10.90 5.18 -1.50
CA ASN A 5 -10.34 5.44 -0.18
C ASN A 5 -9.42 4.31 0.30
N SER A 6 -9.79 3.05 0.05
CA SER A 6 -8.97 1.90 0.46
C SER A 6 -7.66 1.76 -0.32
N LEU A 7 -7.61 2.21 -1.57
CA LEU A 7 -6.40 2.28 -2.39
C LEU A 7 -5.54 3.47 -1.97
N ALA A 8 -6.14 4.65 -1.84
CA ALA A 8 -5.44 5.86 -1.40
C ALA A 8 -4.77 5.68 -0.03
N PHE A 9 -5.47 5.11 0.95
CA PHE A 9 -4.92 4.77 2.26
C PHE A 9 -3.68 3.87 2.16
N ARG A 10 -3.72 2.86 1.28
CA ARG A 10 -2.60 1.93 1.06
C ARG A 10 -1.41 2.54 0.34
N LEU A 11 -1.64 3.61 -0.40
CA LEU A 11 -0.60 4.41 -1.04
C LEU A 11 0.00 5.45 -0.07
N GLY A 12 -0.50 5.53 1.17
CA GLY A 12 0.01 6.43 2.20
C GLY A 12 -0.72 7.78 2.28
N ALA A 13 -1.84 7.93 1.58
CA ALA A 13 -2.64 9.14 1.61
C ALA A 13 -3.66 9.10 2.77
N GLU A 14 -3.68 10.12 3.64
CA GLU A 14 -4.68 10.29 4.70
C GLU A 14 -5.97 10.93 4.15
N LEU A 15 -6.68 10.24 3.24
CA LEU A 15 -7.79 10.87 2.53
C LEU A 15 -9.15 10.39 3.01
N LYS A 16 -10.02 11.38 3.26
CA LYS A 16 -11.47 11.24 3.31
C LYS A 16 -12.03 11.77 1.98
N ASP A 17 -13.04 11.08 1.45
CA ASP A 17 -13.82 11.49 0.28
C ASP A 17 -13.10 11.41 -1.09
N ALA A 18 -12.16 10.48 -1.27
CA ALA A 18 -11.67 10.13 -2.60
C ALA A 18 -12.71 9.30 -3.35
N ASP A 19 -13.06 9.73 -4.57
CA ASP A 19 -13.94 9.02 -5.47
C ASP A 19 -13.15 8.15 -6.45
N THR A 20 -12.01 8.68 -6.93
CA THR A 20 -11.16 8.04 -7.94
C THR A 20 -9.69 8.17 -7.56
N VAL A 21 -8.89 7.16 -7.88
CA VAL A 21 -7.42 7.22 -7.79
C VAL A 21 -6.85 6.96 -9.17
N VAL A 22 -6.02 7.88 -9.65
CA VAL A 22 -5.35 7.78 -10.95
C VAL A 22 -3.89 7.43 -10.71
N LEU A 23 -3.43 6.37 -11.38
CA LEU A 23 -2.04 5.94 -11.37
C LEU A 23 -1.43 6.20 -12.75
N VAL A 24 -0.54 7.17 -12.86
CA VAL A 24 0.15 7.52 -14.12
C VAL A 24 1.62 7.14 -14.00
N PHE A 25 2.05 6.16 -14.79
CA PHE A 25 3.45 5.77 -14.86
C PHE A 25 4.15 6.39 -16.07
N SER A 26 5.29 7.03 -15.84
CA SER A 26 6.14 7.61 -16.88
C SER A 26 7.61 7.31 -16.60
N SER A 27 8.23 6.46 -17.44
CA SER A 27 9.66 6.10 -17.42
C SER A 27 10.22 5.55 -16.10
N ALA A 28 10.32 6.37 -15.06
CA ALA A 28 10.81 6.04 -13.72
C ALA A 28 9.96 6.68 -12.60
N THR A 29 8.88 7.37 -12.92
CA THR A 29 7.99 8.01 -11.95
C THR A 29 6.60 7.40 -12.00
N LEU A 30 5.98 7.27 -10.82
CA LEU A 30 4.60 6.88 -10.64
C LEU A 30 3.89 8.02 -9.93
N ARG A 31 3.00 8.71 -10.64
CA ARG A 31 2.15 9.74 -10.07
C ARG A 31 0.84 9.12 -9.61
N VAL A 32 0.50 9.36 -8.36
CA VAL A 32 -0.74 8.95 -7.71
C VAL A 32 -1.57 10.20 -7.47
N GLU A 33 -2.72 10.31 -8.12
CA GLU A 33 -3.66 11.40 -7.88
C GLU A 33 -4.92 10.84 -7.24
N ALA A 34 -5.33 11.41 -6.12
CA ALA A 34 -6.65 11.17 -5.57
C ALA A 34 -7.58 12.30 -6.04
N LEU A 35 -8.72 11.91 -6.59
CA LEU A 35 -9.72 12.82 -7.13
C LEU A 35 -11.02 12.68 -6.35
N ASN A 36 -11.74 13.78 -6.20
CA ASN A 36 -13.16 13.81 -5.86
C ASN A 36 -13.96 14.52 -6.96
N ASN A 37 -15.28 14.65 -6.79
CA ASN A 37 -16.15 15.37 -7.73
C ASN A 37 -15.78 16.84 -8.01
N THR A 38 -14.87 17.44 -7.24
CA THR A 38 -14.43 18.84 -7.37
C THR A 38 -13.02 19.00 -7.96
N GLY A 39 -12.23 17.92 -8.05
CA GLY A 39 -10.88 17.93 -8.62
C GLY A 39 -9.88 17.04 -7.88
N VAL A 40 -8.58 17.35 -8.04
CA VAL A 40 -7.48 16.67 -7.33
C VAL A 40 -7.48 17.11 -5.87
N ILE A 41 -7.61 16.15 -4.95
CA ILE A 41 -7.54 16.39 -3.51
C ILE A 41 -6.17 16.07 -2.92
N ASP A 42 -5.40 15.22 -3.59
CA ASP A 42 -4.04 14.87 -3.21
C ASP A 42 -3.24 14.38 -4.41
N GLU A 43 -1.94 14.64 -4.39
CA GLU A 43 -0.99 14.19 -5.41
C GLU A 43 0.30 13.72 -4.74
N GLN A 44 0.69 12.49 -5.05
CA GLN A 44 1.94 11.91 -4.61
C GLN A 44 2.76 11.47 -5.82
N LEU A 45 4.01 11.91 -5.87
CA LEU A 45 4.97 11.47 -6.89
C LEU A 45 5.96 10.49 -6.28
N LEU A 46 5.92 9.25 -6.74
CA LEU A 46 6.86 8.21 -6.37
C LEU A 46 7.94 8.11 -7.44
N SER A 47 9.21 8.05 -7.05
CA SER A 47 10.35 7.87 -7.95
C SER A 47 11.03 6.52 -7.75
N LYS A 48 11.29 5.82 -8.85
CA LYS A 48 12.06 4.57 -8.87
C LYS A 48 13.51 4.80 -8.44
N GLU A 49 14.08 5.96 -8.75
CA GLU A 49 15.47 6.32 -8.40
C GLU A 49 15.63 6.56 -6.90
N ASN A 50 14.60 7.13 -6.26
CA ASN A 50 14.56 7.35 -4.82
C ASN A 50 14.23 6.07 -4.03
N GLY A 51 13.84 5.00 -4.73
CA GLY A 51 13.40 3.76 -4.12
C GLY A 51 11.96 3.81 -3.59
N ASP A 52 11.17 4.80 -4.00
CA ASP A 52 9.76 4.96 -3.59
C ASP A 52 8.85 3.89 -4.21
N PHE A 53 9.33 3.19 -5.24
CA PHE A 53 8.77 1.96 -5.76
C PHE A 53 9.82 1.23 -6.61
N SER A 54 9.56 -0.04 -6.92
CA SER A 54 10.30 -0.81 -7.92
C SER A 54 9.34 -1.56 -8.84
N CYS A 55 9.84 -2.03 -9.99
CA CYS A 55 9.06 -2.89 -10.89
C CYS A 55 9.66 -4.29 -10.84
N SER A 56 8.91 -5.25 -10.30
CA SER A 56 9.33 -6.66 -10.23
C SER A 56 8.11 -7.55 -10.45
N GLU A 57 8.30 -8.70 -11.09
CA GLU A 57 7.23 -9.71 -11.29
C GLU A 57 5.98 -9.16 -12.00
N GLY A 58 6.14 -8.14 -12.88
CA GLY A 58 5.02 -7.51 -13.56
C GLY A 58 4.15 -6.61 -12.67
N ALA A 59 4.63 -6.26 -11.48
CA ALA A 59 3.95 -5.41 -10.52
C ALA A 59 4.79 -4.17 -10.16
N PHE A 60 4.10 -3.08 -9.79
CA PHE A 60 4.68 -2.01 -8.98
C PHE A 60 4.79 -2.51 -7.54
N VAL A 61 6.00 -2.51 -7.01
CA VAL A 61 6.30 -2.97 -5.65
C VAL A 61 6.65 -1.75 -4.83
N LEU A 62 5.81 -1.45 -3.85
CA LEU A 62 6.03 -0.34 -2.93
C LEU A 62 7.05 -0.70 -1.84
N PRO A 63 7.66 0.29 -1.19
CA PRO A 63 8.57 0.11 -0.07
C PRO A 63 7.92 -0.71 1.04
N ILE A 64 8.76 -1.33 1.87
CA ILE A 64 8.26 -2.02 3.07
C ILE A 64 7.80 -0.95 4.05
N VAL A 65 6.56 -1.07 4.51
CA VAL A 65 6.06 -0.33 5.67
C VAL A 65 6.38 -1.15 6.91
N VAL A 66 7.10 -0.54 7.86
CA VAL A 66 7.45 -1.18 9.14
C VAL A 66 6.62 -0.53 10.22
N ASP A 67 5.73 -1.30 10.82
CA ASP A 67 5.01 -0.90 12.02
C ASP A 67 5.61 -1.62 13.23
N LYS A 68 5.82 -0.90 14.32
CA LYS A 68 6.45 -1.45 15.51
C LYS A 68 6.00 -0.66 16.72
N ASN A 69 5.76 -1.38 17.80
CA ASN A 69 5.48 -0.77 19.08
C ASN A 69 6.08 -1.62 20.20
N ALA A 70 6.36 -0.99 21.33
CA ALA A 70 6.78 -1.66 22.54
C ALA A 70 6.20 -0.92 23.74
N ASP A 71 5.71 -1.67 24.71
CA ASP A 71 5.19 -1.17 25.96
C ASP A 71 5.76 -1.98 27.15
N GLY A 72 5.31 -1.66 28.36
CA GLY A 72 5.76 -2.35 29.57
C GLY A 72 5.43 -3.85 29.60
N THR A 73 4.55 -4.32 28.72
CA THR A 73 4.04 -5.70 28.68
C THR A 73 4.44 -6.46 27.42
N GLY A 74 5.19 -5.86 26.50
CA GLY A 74 5.67 -6.55 25.32
C GLY A 74 6.02 -5.62 24.18
N GLY A 75 6.12 -6.19 22.98
CA GLY A 75 6.32 -5.41 21.78
C GLY A 75 6.14 -6.23 20.52
N TYR A 76 6.06 -5.55 19.38
CA TYR A 76 5.97 -6.17 18.08
C TYR A 76 6.71 -5.35 17.02
N ARG A 77 7.02 -6.02 15.92
CA ARG A 77 7.43 -5.46 14.64
C ARG A 77 6.69 -6.23 13.56
N SER A 78 5.92 -5.53 12.75
CA SER A 78 5.32 -6.03 11.53
C SER A 78 5.91 -5.28 10.33
N GLU A 79 6.01 -6.01 9.24
CA GLU A 79 6.43 -5.50 7.94
C GLU A 79 5.31 -5.80 6.97
N SER A 80 4.92 -4.83 6.15
CA SER A 80 4.01 -5.03 5.04
C SER A 80 4.60 -4.50 3.75
N ARG A 81 4.29 -5.17 2.64
CA ARG A 81 4.72 -4.78 1.30
C ARG A 81 3.56 -4.96 0.33
N LEU A 82 3.23 -3.90 -0.39
CA LEU A 82 2.16 -3.88 -1.37
C LEU A 82 2.71 -4.04 -2.80
N TYR A 83 2.08 -4.92 -3.55
CA TYR A 83 2.33 -5.18 -4.96
C TYR A 83 1.07 -4.81 -5.75
N LEU A 84 1.21 -3.94 -6.75
CA LEU A 84 0.10 -3.50 -7.61
C LEU A 84 0.33 -3.99 -9.04
N ARG A 85 -0.63 -4.71 -9.60
CA ARG A 85 -0.57 -5.23 -10.97
C ARG A 85 -1.88 -4.96 -11.71
N ARG A 86 -1.80 -4.77 -13.02
CA ARG A 86 -3.00 -4.68 -13.87
C ARG A 86 -3.47 -6.08 -14.25
N ALA A 87 -4.75 -6.34 -14.05
CA ALA A 87 -5.43 -7.56 -14.51
C ALA A 87 -5.67 -7.50 -16.02
N LEU A 88 -5.89 -8.66 -16.65
CA LEU A 88 -6.23 -8.75 -18.08
C LEU A 88 -7.53 -8.02 -18.43
N GLY A 89 -8.43 -7.80 -17.47
CA GLY A 89 -9.69 -7.08 -17.63
C GLY A 89 -9.63 -5.60 -17.27
N GLY A 90 -8.45 -4.99 -17.18
CA GLY A 90 -8.28 -3.57 -16.87
C GLY A 90 -8.21 -3.24 -15.37
N ALA A 91 -8.86 -4.05 -14.53
CA ALA A 91 -8.86 -3.90 -13.07
C ALA A 91 -7.43 -3.87 -12.47
N LEU A 92 -7.28 -3.17 -11.35
CA LEU A 92 -6.05 -3.13 -10.56
C LEU A 92 -6.14 -4.19 -9.46
N ILE A 93 -5.12 -5.05 -9.35
CA ILE A 93 -5.00 -6.06 -8.31
C ILE A 93 -3.90 -5.63 -7.34
N GLY A 94 -4.21 -5.66 -6.04
CA GLY A 94 -3.27 -5.48 -4.96
C GLY A 94 -2.96 -6.79 -4.25
N GLU A 95 -1.69 -7.09 -4.04
CA GLU A 95 -1.24 -8.16 -3.14
C GLU A 95 -0.45 -7.51 -2.01
N GLU A 96 -0.94 -7.62 -0.78
CA GLU A 96 -0.25 -7.12 0.41
C GLU A 96 0.27 -8.30 1.20
N ARG A 97 1.60 -8.44 1.22
CA ARG A 97 2.27 -9.44 2.05
C ARG A 97 2.67 -8.79 3.35
N THR A 98 2.25 -9.36 4.47
CA THR A 98 2.70 -8.89 5.77
C THR A 98 3.23 -10.04 6.63
N SER A 99 4.30 -9.77 7.35
CA SER A 99 4.91 -10.66 8.32
C SER A 99 5.23 -9.89 9.57
N GLY A 100 5.11 -10.53 10.73
CA GLY A 100 5.43 -9.87 11.98
C GLY A 100 5.94 -10.84 13.01
N ILE A 101 6.66 -10.27 13.97
CA ILE A 101 7.07 -10.93 15.19
C ILE A 101 6.77 -10.02 16.38
N GLY A 102 6.30 -10.59 17.47
CA GLY A 102 6.11 -9.90 18.72
C GLY A 102 6.40 -10.79 19.92
N ALA A 103 6.42 -10.19 21.10
CA ALA A 103 6.61 -10.87 22.36
C ALA A 103 5.55 -10.41 23.35
N ILE A 104 4.76 -11.34 23.88
CA ILE A 104 3.81 -11.07 24.97
C ILE A 104 4.53 -11.27 26.30
N PHE A 105 4.41 -10.30 27.21
CA PHE A 105 5.14 -10.22 28.48
C PHE A 105 6.66 -10.36 28.33
N TRP A 106 7.22 -10.00 27.16
CA TRP A 106 8.63 -10.22 26.81
C TRP A 106 9.09 -11.69 26.82
N LEU A 107 8.16 -12.64 26.91
CA LEU A 107 8.46 -14.06 27.13
C LEU A 107 7.93 -14.98 26.02
N VAL A 108 6.75 -14.66 25.48
CA VAL A 108 6.09 -15.53 24.50
C VAL A 108 6.25 -14.95 23.11
N PRO A 109 7.17 -15.47 22.27
CA PRO A 109 7.30 -15.01 20.90
C PRO A 109 6.09 -15.47 20.09
N VAL A 110 5.50 -14.54 19.35
CA VAL A 110 4.42 -14.82 18.40
C VAL A 110 4.89 -14.29 17.05
N GLY A 111 4.99 -15.19 16.08
CA GLY A 111 5.38 -14.85 14.70
C GLY A 111 4.33 -15.34 13.72
N GLY A 112 4.16 -14.61 12.63
CA GLY A 112 3.21 -14.99 11.59
C GLY A 112 3.47 -14.25 10.29
N TRP A 113 2.89 -14.78 9.23
CA TRP A 113 2.81 -14.14 7.93
C TRP A 113 1.41 -14.35 7.36
N GLN A 114 0.95 -13.40 6.58
CA GLN A 114 -0.35 -13.43 5.91
C GLN A 114 -0.27 -12.64 4.60
N THR A 115 -1.15 -12.99 3.67
CA THR A 115 -1.23 -12.33 2.36
C THR A 115 -2.67 -11.91 2.13
N PHE A 116 -2.88 -10.63 1.84
CA PHE A 116 -4.18 -10.08 1.50
C PHE A 116 -4.23 -9.74 0.01
N TRP A 117 -5.38 -10.01 -0.59
CA TRP A 117 -5.64 -9.72 -1.99
C TRP A 117 -6.75 -8.69 -2.10
N PHE A 118 -6.54 -7.72 -2.96
CA PHE A 118 -7.46 -6.61 -3.22
C PHE A 118 -7.68 -6.47 -4.72
N GLN A 119 -8.86 -5.99 -5.08
CA GLN A 119 -9.20 -5.66 -6.45
C GLN A 119 -9.91 -4.30 -6.47
N TRP A 120 -9.50 -3.45 -7.41
CA TRP A 120 -10.14 -2.18 -7.72
C TRP A 120 -10.52 -2.17 -9.20
N GLU A 121 -11.77 -1.84 -9.49
CA GLU A 121 -12.27 -1.79 -10.86
C GLU A 121 -11.77 -0.52 -11.57
N GLU A 122 -11.51 -0.65 -12.87
CA GLU A 122 -11.24 0.49 -13.75
C GLU A 122 -12.60 1.14 -14.07
N ILE A 123 -12.72 2.45 -13.85
CA ILE A 123 -13.93 3.25 -14.10
C ILE A 123 -13.71 4.09 -15.36
#